data_AF-A0A9W8EFY2-F1
#
_entry.id   AF-A0A9W8EFY2-F1
#
_cell.length_a   1.000
_cell.length_b   1.000
_cell.length_c   1.000
_cell.angle_alpha   90.00
_cell.angle_beta   90.00
_cell.angle_gamma   90.00
#
_symmetry.space_group_name_H-M   'P 1'
#
loop_
_entity.id
_entity.type
_entity.pdbx_description
1 polymer ?
#
loop_
_entity_poly.entity_id
_entity_poly.type
_entity_poly.pdbx_seq_one_letter_code
_entity_poly.pdbx_strand_id
1 'polypeptide(L)'
;MTALGDEHAEVRSNGAFGVGALIESATIDASPYFGDILKALYPLIKRTDNPNNVRDNAAGCVARLILENADAVPLGDVLPAWIGALPIRGDHLEDLPVYDAICHLLKNKRADIEAFFPALMPVLKQAMESPDTLMTDESRQYLSSL
;
A
#
# COMPACT_ATOMS: atom_id res chain seq x y z
N MET A 1 15.12 -4.09 -12.17
CA MET A 1 14.92 -3.16 -11.03
C MET A 1 15.98 -3.42 -9.99
N THR A 2 17.09 -2.68 -10.03
CA THR A 2 18.26 -2.91 -9.18
C THR A 2 18.02 -2.53 -7.71
N ALA A 3 17.26 -1.47 -7.43
CA ALA A 3 17.07 -0.97 -6.06
C ALA A 3 16.15 -1.84 -5.18
N LEU A 4 15.02 -2.34 -5.71
CA LEU A 4 14.05 -3.13 -4.93
C LEU A 4 14.59 -4.51 -4.50
N GLY A 5 15.59 -5.02 -5.22
CA GLY A 5 16.26 -6.28 -4.93
C GLY A 5 17.66 -6.12 -4.33
N ASP A 6 18.02 -4.91 -3.89
CA ASP A 6 19.36 -4.59 -3.38
C ASP A 6 19.68 -5.33 -2.07
N GLU A 7 20.95 -5.55 -1.75
CA GLU A 7 21.37 -6.19 -0.50
C GLU A 7 21.10 -5.30 0.73
N HIS A 8 21.16 -3.99 0.57
CA HIS A 8 20.95 -3.02 1.64
C HIS A 8 19.47 -2.66 1.81
N ALA A 9 18.97 -2.78 3.05
CA ALA A 9 17.58 -2.48 3.37
C ALA A 9 17.20 -1.02 3.07
N GLU A 10 18.11 -0.07 3.32
CA GLU A 10 17.87 1.33 3.02
C GLU A 10 17.65 1.58 1.52
N VAL A 11 18.43 0.93 0.66
CA VAL A 11 18.29 1.05 -0.81
C VAL A 11 16.95 0.47 -1.27
N ARG A 12 16.53 -0.67 -0.70
CA ARG A 12 15.21 -1.25 -0.99
C ARG A 12 14.07 -0.34 -0.55
N SER A 13 14.19 0.25 0.64
CA SER A 13 13.19 1.16 1.20
C SER A 13 13.03 2.42 0.33
N ASN A 14 14.14 3.08 0.01
CA ASN A 14 14.18 4.25 -0.86
C ASN A 14 13.70 3.91 -2.27
N GLY A 15 14.03 2.71 -2.76
CA GLY A 15 13.55 2.19 -4.04
C GLY A 15 12.03 2.02 -4.07
N ALA A 16 11.44 1.46 -3.01
CA ALA A 16 9.99 1.26 -2.90
C ALA A 16 9.25 2.60 -2.86
N PHE A 17 9.70 3.52 -2.00
CA PHE A 17 9.17 4.89 -1.96
C PHE A 17 9.30 5.59 -3.31
N GLY A 18 10.50 5.58 -3.91
CA GLY A 18 10.79 6.28 -5.15
C GLY A 18 9.97 5.78 -6.35
N VAL A 19 9.74 4.46 -6.43
CA VAL A 19 8.83 3.89 -7.44
C VAL A 19 7.40 4.35 -7.20
N GLY A 20 6.91 4.31 -5.96
CA GLY A 20 5.57 4.77 -5.61
C GLY A 20 5.34 6.24 -5.98
N ALA A 21 6.26 7.11 -5.56
CA ALA A 21 6.19 8.55 -5.84
C ALA A 21 6.26 8.86 -7.34
N LEU A 22 7.04 8.08 -8.11
CA LEU A 22 7.10 8.22 -9.57
C LEU A 22 5.76 7.87 -10.22
N ILE A 23 5.10 6.80 -9.76
CA ILE A 23 3.78 6.42 -10.28
C ILE A 23 2.75 7.49 -9.95
N GLU A 24 2.69 7.95 -8.70
CA GLU A 24 1.78 9.01 -8.27
C GLU A 24 1.96 10.33 -9.03
N SER A 25 3.19 10.63 -9.47
CA SER A 25 3.51 11.85 -10.22
C SER A 25 3.49 11.67 -11.74
N ALA A 26 3.26 10.47 -12.24
CA ALA A 26 3.33 10.18 -13.67
C ALA A 26 2.22 10.93 -14.42
N THR A 27 2.56 11.53 -15.56
CA THR A 27 1.59 12.15 -16.48
C THR A 27 1.29 11.28 -17.70
N ILE A 28 1.80 10.05 -17.68
CA ILE A 28 1.64 9.04 -18.72
C ILE A 28 1.12 7.76 -18.09
N ASP A 29 0.47 6.91 -18.90
CA ASP A 29 0.02 5.61 -18.45
C ASP A 29 1.21 4.70 -18.08
N ALA A 30 1.35 4.44 -16.78
CA ALA A 30 2.38 3.57 -16.22
C ALA A 30 1.89 2.15 -15.94
N SER A 31 0.61 1.85 -16.20
CA SER A 31 0.01 0.53 -15.96
C SER A 31 0.74 -0.64 -16.65
N PRO A 32 1.40 -0.49 -17.82
CA PRO A 32 2.18 -1.58 -18.42
C PRO A 32 3.32 -2.10 -17.53
N TYR A 33 3.79 -1.31 -16.56
CA TYR A 33 4.90 -1.66 -15.67
C TYR A 33 4.45 -2.27 -14.34
N PHE A 34 3.16 -2.20 -13.99
CA PHE A 34 2.66 -2.60 -12.67
C PHE A 34 2.98 -4.06 -12.35
N GLY A 35 2.85 -4.96 -13.33
CA GLY A 35 3.15 -6.37 -13.14
C GLY A 35 4.59 -6.64 -12.69
N ASP A 36 5.57 -5.91 -13.23
CA ASP A 36 6.98 -6.09 -12.86
C ASP A 36 7.31 -5.39 -11.54
N ILE A 37 6.68 -4.24 -11.27
CA ILE A 37 6.79 -3.54 -9.98
C ILE A 37 6.26 -4.44 -8.86
N LEU A 38 5.05 -4.99 -9.02
CA LEU A 38 4.41 -5.86 -8.03
C LEU A 38 5.24 -7.11 -7.74
N LYS A 39 5.81 -7.76 -8.76
CA LYS A 39 6.73 -8.90 -8.58
C LYS A 39 7.94 -8.53 -7.73
N ALA A 40 8.50 -7.33 -7.93
CA ALA A 40 9.66 -6.86 -7.16
C ALA A 40 9.29 -6.45 -5.72
N LEU A 41 8.09 -5.92 -5.49
CA LEU A 41 7.61 -5.52 -4.16
C LEU A 41 7.13 -6.71 -3.31
N TYR A 42 6.63 -7.77 -3.93
CA TYR A 42 6.08 -8.94 -3.23
C TYR A 42 6.97 -9.49 -2.11
N PRO A 43 8.28 -9.77 -2.32
CA PRO A 43 9.16 -10.24 -1.24
C PRO A 43 9.35 -9.22 -0.11
N LEU A 44 9.19 -7.92 -0.38
CA LEU A 44 9.34 -6.85 0.62
C LEU A 44 8.11 -6.76 1.53
N ILE A 45 6.91 -6.90 0.95
CA ILE A 45 5.62 -6.87 1.66
C ILE A 45 5.46 -8.11 2.56
N LYS A 46 5.94 -9.27 2.10
CA LYS A 46 5.84 -10.54 2.83
C LYS A 46 6.84 -10.68 3.99
N ARG A 47 7.74 -9.71 4.18
CA ARG A 47 8.64 -9.69 5.33
C ARG A 47 7.85 -9.65 6.64
N THR A 48 8.41 -10.27 7.67
CA THR A 48 7.86 -10.18 9.04
C THR A 48 8.43 -9.00 9.80
N ASP A 49 9.68 -8.64 9.49
CA ASP A 49 10.40 -7.48 10.01
C ASP A 49 10.22 -6.24 9.12
N ASN A 50 10.69 -5.09 9.59
CA ASN A 50 10.58 -3.81 8.88
C ASN A 50 11.89 -2.99 8.98
N PRO A 51 13.04 -3.52 8.52
CA PRO A 51 14.30 -2.79 8.59
C PRO A 51 14.22 -1.56 7.69
N ASN A 52 14.58 -0.39 8.22
CA ASN A 52 14.54 0.89 7.48
C ASN A 52 13.20 1.16 6.79
N ASN A 53 12.10 0.73 7.38
CA ASN A 53 10.74 0.92 6.83
C ASN A 53 10.50 0.26 5.46
N VAL A 54 11.31 -0.71 5.04
CA VAL A 54 11.17 -1.40 3.74
C VAL A 54 9.76 -1.92 3.51
N ARG A 55 9.14 -2.48 4.55
CA ARG A 55 7.81 -3.09 4.43
C ARG A 55 6.72 -2.03 4.31
N ASP A 56 6.85 -0.94 5.06
CA ASP A 56 5.94 0.21 5.03
C ASP A 56 5.98 0.88 3.65
N ASN A 57 7.18 1.19 3.16
CA ASN A 57 7.36 1.84 1.86
C ASN A 57 6.93 0.94 0.69
N ALA A 58 7.08 -0.39 0.83
CA ALA A 58 6.52 -1.31 -0.15
C ALA A 58 4.99 -1.34 -0.11
N ALA A 59 4.37 -1.26 1.08
CA ALA A 59 2.92 -1.18 1.22
C ALA A 59 2.35 0.12 0.64
N GLY A 60 2.97 1.27 0.91
CA GLY A 60 2.54 2.54 0.33
C GLY A 60 2.85 2.67 -1.16
N CYS A 61 3.88 1.99 -1.68
CA CYS A 61 4.09 1.87 -3.13
C CYS A 61 2.91 1.13 -3.80
N VAL A 62 2.50 -0.02 -3.27
CA VAL A 62 1.32 -0.75 -3.78
C VAL A 62 0.05 0.08 -3.68
N ALA A 63 -0.11 0.84 -2.59
CA ALA A 63 -1.26 1.73 -2.43
C ALA A 63 -1.34 2.78 -3.55
N ARG A 64 -0.22 3.37 -3.94
CA ARG A 64 -0.13 4.32 -5.06
C ARG A 64 -0.43 3.65 -6.42
N LEU A 65 -0.02 2.40 -6.64
CA LEU A 65 -0.43 1.65 -7.84
C LEU A 65 -1.96 1.48 -7.91
N ILE A 66 -2.58 1.14 -6.79
CA ILE A 66 -4.03 0.96 -6.67
C ILE A 66 -4.76 2.28 -6.96
N LEU A 67 -4.28 3.37 -6.37
CA LEU A 67 -4.87 4.70 -6.56
C LEU A 67 -4.74 5.19 -8.01
N GLU A 68 -3.62 4.90 -8.67
CA GLU A 68 -3.39 5.27 -10.06
C GLU A 68 -4.30 4.48 -11.02
N ASN A 69 -4.28 3.14 -10.93
CA ASN A 69 -5.10 2.30 -11.80
C ASN A 69 -5.36 0.93 -11.18
N ALA A 70 -6.40 0.85 -10.34
CA ALA A 70 -6.82 -0.40 -9.70
C ALA A 70 -7.17 -1.52 -10.71
N ASP A 71 -7.64 -1.20 -11.92
CA ASP A 71 -7.97 -2.21 -12.95
C ASP A 71 -6.73 -2.89 -13.54
N ALA A 72 -5.57 -2.24 -13.46
CA ALA A 72 -4.28 -2.82 -13.86
C ALA A 72 -3.61 -3.64 -12.75
N VAL A 73 -4.18 -3.66 -11.54
CA VAL A 73 -3.66 -4.44 -10.41
C VAL A 73 -4.44 -5.76 -10.31
N PRO A 74 -3.76 -6.93 -10.26
CA PRO A 74 -4.42 -8.20 -9.98
C PRO A 74 -4.82 -8.27 -8.49
N LEU A 75 -5.89 -7.57 -8.13
CA LEU A 75 -6.30 -7.34 -6.73
C LEU A 75 -6.46 -8.64 -5.94
N GLY A 76 -7.03 -9.70 -6.53
CA GLY A 76 -7.18 -11.00 -5.86
C GLY A 76 -5.87 -11.61 -5.36
N ASP A 77 -4.76 -11.39 -6.08
CA ASP A 77 -3.44 -11.90 -5.71
C ASP A 77 -2.68 -10.93 -4.78
N VAL A 78 -2.94 -9.63 -4.92
CA VAL A 78 -2.19 -8.56 -4.23
C VAL A 78 -2.76 -8.28 -2.83
N LEU A 79 -4.08 -8.18 -2.70
CA LEU A 79 -4.74 -7.76 -1.45
C LEU A 79 -4.39 -8.62 -0.24
N PRO A 80 -4.31 -9.97 -0.31
CA PRO A 80 -3.94 -10.78 0.86
C PRO A 80 -2.56 -10.43 1.42
N ALA A 81 -1.58 -10.19 0.53
CA ALA A 81 -0.22 -9.85 0.94
C ALA A 81 -0.16 -8.40 1.44
N TRP A 82 -0.80 -7.48 0.71
CA TRP A 82 -0.79 -6.05 1.04
C TRP A 82 -1.50 -5.76 2.37
N ILE A 83 -2.71 -6.30 2.61
CA ILE A 83 -3.41 -6.16 3.89
C ILE A 83 -2.59 -6.78 5.03
N GLY A 84 -1.92 -7.91 4.79
CA GLY A 84 -1.02 -8.52 5.77
C GLY A 84 0.20 -7.67 6.11
N ALA A 85 0.55 -6.67 5.28
CA ALA A 85 1.60 -5.70 5.58
C ALA A 85 1.16 -4.56 6.50
N LEU A 86 -0.16 -4.38 6.67
CA LEU A 86 -0.74 -3.29 7.43
C LEU A 86 -1.03 -3.68 8.91
N PRO A 87 -1.19 -2.70 9.81
CA PRO A 87 -0.96 -1.27 9.60
C PRO A 87 0.54 -0.93 9.42
N ILE A 88 0.81 0.26 8.89
CA ILE A 88 2.17 0.83 8.81
C ILE A 88 2.75 0.95 10.22
N ARG A 89 4.05 0.66 10.35
CA ARG A 89 4.70 0.50 11.66
C ARG A 89 5.72 1.58 12.00
N GLY A 90 6.30 2.23 11.00
CA GLY A 90 7.39 3.20 11.17
C GLY A 90 7.26 4.41 10.28
N ASP A 91 7.14 4.22 8.96
CA ASP A 91 7.05 5.35 8.02
C ASP A 91 5.60 5.80 7.82
N HIS A 92 5.07 6.53 8.80
CA HIS A 92 3.67 6.97 8.81
C HIS A 92 3.29 7.93 7.66
N LEU A 93 4.25 8.44 6.88
CA LEU A 93 3.92 9.14 5.63
C LEU A 93 3.21 8.23 4.63
N GLU A 94 3.50 6.92 4.68
CA GLU A 94 2.88 5.91 3.82
C GLU A 94 1.46 5.53 4.26
N ASP A 95 1.01 5.98 5.45
CA ASP A 95 -0.38 5.77 5.87
C ASP A 95 -1.38 6.48 4.94
N LEU A 96 -1.05 7.71 4.51
CA LEU A 96 -1.94 8.52 3.67
C LEU A 96 -2.38 7.78 2.39
N PRO A 97 -1.46 7.35 1.50
CA PRO A 97 -1.86 6.61 0.31
C PRO A 97 -2.48 5.26 0.66
N VAL A 98 -2.07 4.60 1.74
CA VAL A 98 -2.63 3.31 2.16
C VAL A 98 -4.12 3.42 2.49
N TYR A 99 -4.51 4.37 3.34
CA TYR A 99 -5.91 4.51 3.72
C TYR A 99 -6.75 5.15 2.62
N ASP A 100 -6.17 6.04 1.81
CA ASP A 100 -6.84 6.54 0.61
C ASP A 100 -7.10 5.40 -0.39
N ALA A 101 -6.15 4.47 -0.57
CA ALA A 101 -6.33 3.29 -1.41
C ALA A 101 -7.41 2.34 -0.86
N ILE A 102 -7.45 2.12 0.45
CA ILE A 102 -8.53 1.34 1.09
C ILE A 102 -9.89 2.01 0.81
N CYS A 103 -10.01 3.32 1.04
CA CYS A 103 -11.23 4.08 0.73
C CYS A 103 -11.61 3.94 -0.75
N HIS A 104 -10.64 4.08 -1.65
CA HIS A 104 -10.85 3.93 -3.09
C HIS A 104 -11.40 2.55 -3.44
N LEU A 105 -10.80 1.48 -2.91
CA LEU A 105 -11.26 0.11 -3.15
C LEU A 105 -12.67 -0.14 -2.60
N LEU A 106 -12.96 0.37 -1.40
CA LEU A 106 -14.29 0.22 -0.78
C LEU A 106 -15.38 0.95 -1.57
N LYS A 107 -15.06 2.11 -2.14
CA LYS A 107 -15.99 2.93 -2.94
C LYS A 107 -16.16 2.38 -4.37
N ASN A 108 -15.08 1.93 -5.01
CA ASN A 108 -15.05 1.67 -6.46
C ASN A 108 -14.81 0.21 -6.86
N LYS A 109 -14.22 -0.60 -5.98
CA LYS A 109 -13.87 -2.03 -6.20
C LYS A 109 -14.42 -2.91 -5.08
N ARG A 110 -15.64 -2.61 -4.61
CA ARG A 110 -16.22 -3.21 -3.40
C ARG A 110 -16.24 -4.74 -3.47
N ALA A 111 -16.63 -5.31 -4.60
CA ALA A 111 -16.69 -6.77 -4.79
C ALA A 111 -15.32 -7.44 -4.61
N ASP A 112 -14.23 -6.79 -5.02
CA ASP A 112 -12.86 -7.32 -4.93
C ASP A 112 -12.33 -7.30 -3.49
N ILE A 113 -12.66 -6.25 -2.71
CA ILE A 113 -12.17 -6.10 -1.33
C ILE A 113 -13.11 -6.74 -0.29
N GLU A 114 -14.39 -6.96 -0.61
CA GLU A 114 -15.41 -7.46 0.33
C GLU A 114 -15.00 -8.78 1.01
N ALA A 115 -14.40 -9.70 0.26
CA ALA A 115 -13.92 -10.98 0.79
C ALA A 115 -12.81 -10.83 1.85
N PHE A 116 -12.11 -9.69 1.90
CA PHE A 116 -10.98 -9.43 2.80
C PHE A 116 -11.34 -8.57 4.01
N PHE A 117 -12.60 -8.13 4.14
CA PHE A 117 -13.06 -7.32 5.28
C PHE A 117 -12.69 -7.92 6.65
N PRO A 118 -12.85 -9.23 6.92
CA PRO A 118 -12.49 -9.79 8.22
C PRO A 118 -11.02 -9.57 8.61
N ALA A 119 -10.11 -9.53 7.63
CA ALA A 119 -8.70 -9.23 7.84
C ALA A 119 -8.42 -7.72 7.91
N LEU A 120 -9.20 -6.92 7.20
CA LEU A 120 -9.05 -5.46 7.14
C LEU A 120 -9.59 -4.76 8.39
N MET A 121 -10.68 -5.23 8.99
CA MET A 121 -11.33 -4.55 10.13
C MET A 121 -10.41 -4.38 11.35
N PRO A 122 -9.62 -5.37 11.79
CA PRO A 122 -8.67 -5.18 12.88
C PRO A 122 -7.59 -4.14 12.56
N VAL A 123 -7.13 -4.09 11.31
CA VAL A 123 -6.16 -3.09 10.82
C VAL A 123 -6.76 -1.69 10.92
N LEU A 124 -7.98 -1.50 10.40
CA LEU A 124 -8.67 -0.21 10.45
C LEU A 124 -8.91 0.25 11.88
N LYS A 125 -9.34 -0.65 12.76
CA LYS A 125 -9.54 -0.32 14.18
C LYS A 125 -8.24 0.14 14.84
N GLN A 126 -7.16 -0.62 14.67
CA GLN A 126 -5.86 -0.28 15.22
C GLN A 126 -5.36 1.08 14.68
N ALA A 127 -5.51 1.32 13.38
CA ALA A 127 -5.12 2.55 12.71
C ALA A 127 -5.90 3.77 13.21
N MET A 128 -7.20 3.62 13.46
CA MET A 128 -8.07 4.70 13.95
C MET A 128 -7.80 5.06 15.41
N GLU A 129 -7.34 4.10 16.22
CA GLU A 129 -6.99 4.30 17.63
C GLU A 129 -5.56 4.85 17.82
N SER A 130 -4.69 4.69 16.83
CA SER A 130 -3.29 5.12 16.88
C SER A 130 -3.16 6.63 16.66
N PRO A 131 -2.48 7.39 17.55
CA PRO A 131 -2.22 8.82 17.37
C PRO A 131 -1.16 9.10 16.29
N ASP A 132 -0.30 8.12 15.98
CA ASP A 132 0.77 8.28 15.01
C ASP A 132 0.29 8.06 13.57
N THR A 133 -0.88 7.42 13.40
CA THR A 133 -1.41 7.08 12.08
C THR A 133 -1.93 8.32 11.35
N LEU A 134 -1.37 8.57 10.17
CA LEU A 134 -1.77 9.69 9.32
C LEU A 134 -2.92 9.29 8.39
N MET A 135 -4.00 10.07 8.39
CA MET A 135 -5.10 9.89 7.44
C MET A 135 -5.56 11.26 6.98
N THR A 136 -6.02 11.35 5.74
CA THR A 136 -6.78 12.51 5.28
C THR A 136 -8.10 12.61 6.07
N ASP A 137 -8.62 13.82 6.25
CA ASP A 137 -9.91 14.02 6.94
C ASP A 137 -11.04 13.24 6.25
N GLU A 138 -11.02 13.19 4.90
CA GLU A 138 -11.98 12.42 4.12
C GLU A 138 -11.88 10.92 4.42
N SER A 139 -10.68 10.34 4.37
CA SER A 139 -10.48 8.91 4.65
C SER A 139 -10.86 8.60 6.09
N ARG A 140 -10.48 9.42 7.07
CA ARG A 140 -10.85 9.23 8.48
C ARG A 140 -12.36 9.26 8.68
N GLN A 141 -13.05 10.23 8.06
CA GLN A 141 -14.51 10.34 8.15
C GLN A 141 -15.19 9.14 7.51
N TYR A 142 -14.77 8.75 6.30
CA TYR A 142 -15.35 7.62 5.58
C TYR A 142 -15.17 6.31 6.35
N LEU A 143 -13.94 6.03 6.81
CA LEU A 143 -13.63 4.79 7.55
C LEU A 143 -14.36 4.72 8.90
N SER A 144 -14.63 5.86 9.55
CA SER A 144 -15.41 5.88 10.79
C SER A 144 -16.90 5.51 10.62
N SER A 145 -17.39 5.53 9.37
CA SER A 145 -18.79 5.24 9.03
C SER A 145 -19.05 3.78 8.59
N LEU A 146 -18.00 2.96 8.50
CA LEU A 146 -18.06 1.56 8.09
C LEU A 146 -18.64 0.64 9.17
#